data_AF-A0A7K4BJL3-F1
#
_entry.id   AF-A0A7K4BJL3-F1
#
_cell.length_a   1.000
_cell.length_b   1.000
_cell.length_c   1.000
_cell.angle_alpha   90.00
_cell.angle_beta   90.00
_cell.angle_gamma   90.00
#
_symmetry.space_group_name_H-M   'P 1'
#
loop_
_entity.id
_entity.type
_entity.pdbx_description
1 polymer ?
#
loop_
_entity_poly.entity_id
_entity_poly.type
_entity_poly.pdbx_seq_one_letter_code
_entity_poly.pdbx_strand_id
1 'polypeptide(L)' 'MSTTPKRARLLLKRGKARPYWNKSGIFCIILTYEVQPDNQQQVPGIDPENSSED' A
#
# COMPACT_ATOMS: atom_id res chain seq x y z
N MET A 1 -1.75 -3.72 -14.37
CA MET A 1 -2.75 -3.08 -15.26
C MET A 1 -2.71 -1.58 -15.06
N SER A 2 -2.54 -0.79 -16.12
CA SER A 2 -2.72 0.65 -16.06
C SER A 2 -4.20 0.98 -15.86
N THR A 3 -4.50 1.99 -15.03
CA THR A 3 -5.87 2.46 -14.79
C THR A 3 -6.15 3.68 -15.65
N THR A 4 -7.41 3.93 -16.03
CA THR A 4 -7.76 5.15 -16.77
C THR A 4 -7.64 6.39 -15.87
N PRO A 5 -7.30 7.58 -16.41
CA PRO A 5 -7.18 8.80 -15.62
C PRO A 5 -8.44 9.16 -14.81
N LYS A 6 -9.63 8.86 -15.35
CA LYS A 6 -10.91 9.08 -14.66
C LYS A 6 -11.04 8.19 -13.42
N ARG A 7 -10.65 6.91 -13.54
CA ARG A 7 -10.66 5.95 -12.43
C ARG A 7 -9.60 6.30 -11.39
N ALA A 8 -8.39 6.69 -11.81
CA ALA A 8 -7.35 7.20 -10.92
C ALA A 8 -7.82 8.38 -10.05
N ARG A 9 -8.40 9.41 -10.68
CA ARG A 9 -8.95 10.58 -9.97
C ARG A 9 -10.05 10.19 -8.98
N LEU A 10 -10.93 9.27 -9.36
CA LEU A 10 -12.00 8.81 -8.47
C LEU A 10 -11.44 8.11 -7.23
N LEU A 11 -10.41 7.29 -7.38
CA LEU A 11 -9.78 6.57 -6.28
C LEU A 11 -9.03 7.51 -5.33
N LEU A 12 -8.33 8.51 -5.88
CA LEU A 12 -7.70 9.58 -5.09
C LEU A 12 -8.75 10.37 -4.29
N LYS A 13 -9.84 10.82 -4.93
CA LYS A 13 -10.93 11.54 -4.26
C LYS A 13 -11.61 10.73 -3.14
N ARG A 14 -11.64 9.39 -3.29
CA ARG A 14 -12.23 8.48 -2.30
C ARG A 14 -11.26 8.05 -1.19
N GLY A 15 -10.02 8.53 -1.20
CA GLY A 15 -9.00 8.10 -0.23
C GLY A 15 -8.51 6.65 -0.40
N LYS A 16 -8.90 5.98 -1.50
CA LYS A 16 -8.52 4.58 -1.80
C LYS A 16 -7.20 4.47 -2.57
N ALA A 17 -6.52 5.58 -2.77
CA ALA A 17 -5.23 5.63 -3.41
C ALA A 17 -4.44 6.86 -2.97
N ARG A 18 -3.12 6.80 -3.09
CA ARG A 18 -2.18 7.90 -2.78
C ARG A 18 -1.21 8.15 -3.93
N PRO A 19 -0.87 9.42 -4.23
CA PRO A 19 0.20 9.74 -5.15
C PRO A 19 1.55 9.30 -4.57
N TYR A 20 2.47 8.88 -5.43
CA TYR A 20 3.83 8.49 -5.07
C TYR A 20 4.82 8.90 -6.15
N TRP A 21 5.98 9.37 -5.72
CA TRP A 21 7.13 9.61 -6.58
C TRP A 21 8.27 8.71 -6.10
N ASN A 22 8.85 7.94 -7.02
CA ASN A 22 10.04 7.17 -6.68
C ASN A 22 11.32 8.04 -6.77
N LYS A 23 12.43 7.51 -6.26
CA LYS A 23 13.74 8.20 -6.32
C LYS A 23 14.23 8.51 -7.73
N SER A 24 13.73 7.77 -8.73
CA SER A 24 14.05 7.96 -10.15
C SER A 24 13.13 8.99 -10.84
N GLY A 25 12.25 9.67 -10.12
CA GLY A 25 11.34 10.68 -10.68
C GLY A 25 10.15 10.09 -11.44
N ILE A 26 9.78 8.83 -11.22
CA ILE A 26 8.58 8.23 -11.80
C ILE A 26 7.40 8.49 -10.87
N PHE A 27 6.34 9.08 -11.43
CA PHE A 27 5.06 9.24 -10.77
C PHE A 27 4.20 7.99 -10.90
N CYS A 28 3.64 7.52 -9.79
CA CYS A 28 2.59 6.51 -9.80
C CYS A 28 1.53 6.78 -8.72
N ILE A 29 0.42 6.04 -8.81
CA ILE A 29 -0.66 6.08 -7.85
C ILE A 29 -0.72 4.70 -7.20
N ILE A 30 -0.52 4.65 -5.89
CA ILE A 30 -0.56 3.43 -5.08
C ILE A 30 -1.98 3.26 -4.56
N LEU A 31 -2.57 2.08 -4.76
CA LEU A 31 -3.86 1.74 -4.17
C LEU A 31 -3.70 1.50 -2.67
N THR A 32 -4.57 2.10 -1.89
CA THR A 32 -4.68 1.88 -0.45
C THR A 32 -5.78 0.85 -0.24
N TYR A 33 -5.43 -0.39 0.09
CA TYR A 33 -6.38 -1.39 0.53
C TYR A 33 -6.36 -1.47 2.06
N GLU A 34 -7.52 -1.71 2.68
CA GLU A 34 -7.57 -2.05 4.09
C GLU A 34 -6.86 -3.37 4.31
N VAL A 35 -5.95 -3.39 5.26
CA VAL A 35 -5.26 -4.60 5.66
C VAL A 35 -6.27 -5.47 6.41
N GLN A 36 -6.59 -6.62 5.83
CA GLN A 36 -7.39 -7.68 6.43
C GLN A 36 -6.44 -8.81 6.83
N PRO A 37 -6.73 -9.59 7.89
CA PRO A 37 -5.86 -10.69 8.32
C PRO A 37 -5.53 -11.65 7.16
N ASP A 38 -6.46 -11.85 6.24
CA ASP A 38 -6.32 -12.79 5.11
C ASP A 38 -5.64 -12.20 3.88
N ASN A 39 -5.43 -10.87 3.83
CA ASN A 39 -4.76 -10.20 2.71
C ASN A 39 -3.33 -9.75 3.04
N GLN A 40 -2.89 -10.00 4.28
CA GLN A 40 -1.50 -9.90 4.65
C GLN A 40 -0.76 -11.11 4.06
N GLN A 41 0.35 -10.84 3.38
CA GLN A 41 1.27 -11.90 3.03
C GLN A 41 1.83 -12.44 4.34
N GLN A 42 1.33 -13.59 4.82
CA GLN A 42 1.97 -14.32 5.91
C GLN A 42 3.36 -14.68 5.43
N VAL A 43 4.37 -13.97 5.91
CA VAL A 43 5.78 -14.31 5.69
C VAL A 43 6.09 -15.43 6.69
N PRO A 44 6.26 -16.69 6.25
CA PRO A 44 6.63 -17.75 7.16
C PRO A 44 8.06 -17.47 7.65
N GLY A 45 8.25 -17.26 8.96
CA GLY A 45 9.58 -17.14 9.56
C GLY A 45 9.95 -15.80 10.22
N ILE A 46 9.01 -14.87 10.42
CA ILE A 46 9.22 -13.77 11.37
C ILE A 46 8.53 -14.15 12.69
N ASP A 47 9.27 -14.74 13.61
CA ASP A 47 8.89 -14.74 15.02
C ASP A 47 8.94 -13.29 15.52
N PRO A 48 7.87 -12.73 16.11
CA PRO A 48 7.92 -11.43 16.77
C PRO A 48 8.59 -11.60 18.14
N GLU A 49 9.80 -12.16 18.19
CA GLU A 49 10.55 -12.15 19.43
C GLU A 49 11.26 -10.80 19.59
N ASN A 50 10.85 -10.11 20.66
CA ASN A 50 11.59 -9.10 21.41
C ASN A 50 11.43 -7.62 21.02
N SER A 51 10.59 -6.91 21.78
CA SER A 51 10.99 -5.63 22.39
C SER A 51 10.05 -5.25 23.55
N SER A 52 10.39 -5.77 24.73
CA SER A 52 10.32 -4.99 25.98
C SER A 52 11.17 -5.70 27.02
N GLU A 53 12.41 -5.22 27.16
CA GLU A 53 13.20 -5.33 28.39
C GLU A 53 12.40 -4.74 29.55
N ASP A 54 12.24 -5.51 30.63
CA ASP A 54 12.07 -5.06 32.01
C ASP A 54 12.74 -6.09 32.95
#